data_AF-A0A1X9MAC0-F1
#
_entry.id   AF-A0A1X9MAC0-F1
#
_cell.length_a   1.000
_cell.length_b   1.000
_cell.length_c   1.000
_cell.angle_alpha   90.00
_cell.angle_beta   90.00
_cell.angle_gamma   90.00
#
_symmetry.space_group_name_H-M   'P 1'
#
loop_
_entity.id
_entity.type
_entity.pdbx_description
1 polymer ?
#
loop_
_entity_poly.entity_id
_entity_poly.type
_entity_poly.pdbx_seq_one_letter_code
_entity_poly.pdbx_strand_id
1 'polypeptide(L)'
;MSSINFQSILEKLDHHYHGLLRWLGGQYDPSTGGFYYARSSIADHRFSPDIESTAQALNILLRNDLVNEMPQQMKQQMVRFFQNKQVEKTGYFYDENPLMEKDEVMVHRAINYAVNSLNRLGSTPLYPLPLKAKSAPDYVETPKTYLEKWRSIDLRNSWRGCDLLATSCVYIGEMDEEKQETYLKEAVSYLESIQDKETGLWGEGSLYVQISGTFKLHTFYSKFQIPMPNTDKIYQSILTCLRTEEAEDMCYIRNPIDLLSYMNCSLPKGDLAEILEITAHNLSKLKREDGGFSREITSSPPAPNVAQVKRGEFYPGMPEAVLLGKGLYEGDMNASTQATLIRLQCYRLAGIHPQPLKDASKFYSYF
;
A
#
# COMPACT_ATOMS: atom_id res chain seq x y z
N MET A 1 -13.65 19.51 -32.26
CA MET A 1 -13.46 18.86 -30.95
C MET A 1 -12.41 19.65 -30.20
N SER A 2 -12.71 20.22 -29.04
CA SER A 2 -11.68 20.91 -28.23
C SER A 2 -10.62 19.90 -27.81
N SER A 3 -9.34 20.27 -27.86
CA SER A 3 -8.27 19.43 -27.33
C SER A 3 -8.50 19.21 -25.83
N ILE A 4 -8.59 17.94 -25.41
CA ILE A 4 -8.65 17.58 -23.98
C ILE A 4 -7.42 18.15 -23.29
N ASN A 5 -7.63 18.90 -22.22
CA ASN A 5 -6.57 19.53 -21.43
C ASN A 5 -6.39 18.80 -20.09
N PHE A 6 -5.51 17.80 -20.06
CA PHE A 6 -5.21 17.03 -18.84
C PHE A 6 -4.65 17.91 -17.71
N GLN A 7 -3.91 18.98 -18.03
CA GLN A 7 -3.34 19.89 -17.05
C GLN A 7 -4.43 20.49 -16.15
N SER A 8 -5.56 20.89 -16.72
CA SER A 8 -6.67 21.46 -15.94
C SER A 8 -7.29 20.46 -14.98
N ILE A 9 -7.37 19.18 -15.36
CA ILE A 9 -7.90 18.11 -14.50
C ILE A 9 -6.93 17.85 -13.34
N LEU A 10 -5.63 17.78 -13.64
CA LEU A 10 -4.57 17.56 -12.65
C LEU A 10 -4.42 18.73 -11.67
N GLU A 11 -4.62 19.98 -12.11
CA GLU A 11 -4.63 21.15 -11.22
C GLU A 11 -5.79 21.11 -10.22
N LYS A 12 -6.97 20.63 -10.64
CA LYS A 12 -8.10 20.39 -9.74
C LYS A 12 -7.79 19.27 -8.75
N LEU A 13 -7.18 18.19 -9.22
CA LEU A 13 -6.71 17.11 -8.35
C LEU A 13 -5.75 17.64 -7.27
N ASP A 14 -4.79 18.49 -7.64
CA ASP A 14 -3.81 19.07 -6.73
C ASP A 14 -4.41 19.96 -5.65
N HIS A 15 -5.57 20.58 -5.91
CA HIS A 15 -6.27 21.38 -4.92
C HIS A 15 -6.65 20.57 -3.68
N HIS A 16 -6.96 19.27 -3.83
CA HIS A 16 -7.33 18.40 -2.72
C HIS A 16 -6.17 18.14 -1.75
N TYR A 17 -4.92 18.41 -2.11
CA TYR A 17 -3.76 18.12 -1.26
C TYR A 17 -3.40 19.27 -0.32
N HIS A 18 -4.18 20.37 -0.32
CA HIS A 18 -3.96 21.48 0.59
C HIS A 18 -4.02 21.01 2.06
N GLY A 19 -3.01 21.43 2.84
CA GLY A 19 -2.89 21.09 4.26
C GLY A 19 -2.31 19.71 4.55
N LEU A 20 -2.09 18.85 3.54
CA LEU A 20 -1.63 17.46 3.77
C LEU A 20 -0.29 17.39 4.50
N LEU A 21 0.69 18.19 4.09
CA LEU A 21 2.03 18.15 4.71
C LEU A 21 2.05 18.72 6.13
N ARG A 22 1.16 19.69 6.42
CA ARG A 22 0.94 20.16 7.80
C ARG A 22 0.31 19.05 8.65
N TRP A 23 -0.70 18.36 8.11
CA TRP A 23 -1.31 17.20 8.78
C TRP A 23 -0.27 16.12 9.04
N LEU A 24 0.57 15.78 8.06
CA LEU A 24 1.64 14.79 8.20
C LEU A 24 2.64 15.17 9.29
N GLY A 25 3.09 16.42 9.32
CA GLY A 25 3.99 16.92 10.37
C GLY A 25 3.38 16.76 11.76
N GLY A 26 2.07 16.98 11.90
CA GLY A 26 1.34 16.75 13.15
C GLY A 26 1.25 15.29 13.60
N GLN A 27 1.54 14.32 12.73
CA GLN A 27 1.57 12.88 13.09
C GLN A 27 2.96 12.40 13.54
N TYR A 28 3.99 13.23 13.41
CA TYR A 28 5.35 12.86 13.79
C TYR A 28 5.53 12.86 15.30
N ASP A 29 6.13 11.80 15.83
CA ASP A 29 6.54 11.73 17.23
C ASP A 29 8.06 11.94 17.36
N PRO A 30 8.53 13.10 17.85
CA PRO A 30 9.96 13.38 17.98
C PRO A 30 10.65 12.54 19.04
N SER A 31 9.90 11.88 19.94
CA SER A 31 10.48 11.05 20.99
C SER A 31 10.94 9.69 20.46
N THR A 32 10.14 9.06 19.61
CA THR A 32 10.45 7.75 19.01
C THR A 32 11.05 7.86 17.60
N GLY A 33 10.74 8.92 16.87
CA GLY A 33 11.03 9.05 15.44
C GLY A 33 10.01 8.39 14.51
N GLY A 34 8.93 7.84 15.06
CA GLY A 34 7.83 7.23 14.31
C GLY A 34 6.72 8.21 13.94
N PHE A 35 5.73 7.71 13.19
CA PHE A 35 4.50 8.44 12.88
C PHE A 35 3.26 7.69 13.38
N TYR A 36 2.28 8.45 13.88
CA TYR A 36 0.96 7.95 14.24
C TYR A 36 0.08 7.70 13.02
N TYR A 37 -0.87 6.77 13.16
CA TYR A 37 -1.86 6.44 12.13
C TYR A 37 -2.84 7.59 11.85
N ALA A 38 -3.41 8.20 12.89
CA ALA A 38 -4.39 9.28 12.77
C ALA A 38 -4.25 10.28 13.93
N ARG A 39 -4.90 11.45 13.82
CA ARG A 39 -4.81 12.49 14.87
C ARG A 39 -5.34 11.99 16.21
N SER A 40 -6.42 11.21 16.20
CA SER A 40 -7.00 10.61 17.40
C SER A 40 -6.08 9.61 18.09
N SER A 41 -5.09 9.06 17.38
CA SER A 41 -4.08 8.15 17.92
C SER A 41 -3.11 8.87 18.85
N ILE A 42 -2.75 10.12 18.55
CA ILE A 42 -1.77 10.90 19.34
C ILE A 42 -2.27 11.15 20.77
N ALA A 43 -3.56 11.44 20.92
CA ALA A 43 -4.15 11.85 22.19
C ALA A 43 -4.55 10.67 23.10
N ASP A 44 -4.26 9.42 22.72
CA ASP A 44 -4.70 8.24 23.44
C ASP A 44 -3.53 7.28 23.67
N HIS A 45 -3.19 7.09 24.94
CA HIS A 45 -2.06 6.27 25.40
C HIS A 45 -2.14 4.79 24.98
N ARG A 46 -3.28 4.32 24.46
CA ARG A 46 -3.42 2.97 23.92
C ARG A 46 -2.77 2.81 22.55
N PHE A 47 -2.45 3.91 21.87
CA PHE A 47 -1.82 3.90 20.55
C PHE A 47 -0.42 4.48 20.63
N SER A 48 0.46 3.94 19.79
CA SER A 48 1.84 4.37 19.60
C SER A 48 2.12 4.53 18.12
N PRO A 49 3.20 5.23 17.73
CA PRO A 49 3.70 5.16 16.37
C PRO A 49 4.00 3.70 15.96
N ASP A 50 3.64 3.34 14.73
CA ASP A 50 3.71 1.97 14.23
C ASP A 50 4.56 1.87 12.94
N ILE A 51 4.96 0.64 12.59
CA ILE A 51 5.84 0.36 11.44
C ILE A 51 5.19 0.79 10.13
N GLU A 52 3.92 0.45 9.92
CA GLU A 52 3.22 0.71 8.66
C GLU A 52 3.02 2.22 8.47
N SER A 53 2.53 2.93 9.50
CA SER A 53 2.32 4.37 9.44
C SER A 53 3.63 5.13 9.24
N THR A 54 4.70 4.73 9.91
CA THR A 54 6.03 5.37 9.77
C THR A 54 6.60 5.17 8.36
N ALA A 55 6.50 3.96 7.80
CA ALA A 55 6.95 3.70 6.43
C ALA A 55 6.09 4.43 5.39
N GLN A 56 4.79 4.55 5.65
CA GLN A 56 3.85 5.30 4.83
C GLN A 56 4.10 6.81 4.87
N ALA A 57 4.46 7.36 6.02
CA ALA A 57 4.92 8.74 6.14
C ALA A 57 6.21 8.97 5.33
N LEU A 58 7.20 8.09 5.46
CA LEU A 58 8.43 8.17 4.67
C LEU A 58 8.14 8.12 3.16
N ASN A 59 7.17 7.32 2.71
CA ASN A 59 6.72 7.33 1.32
C ASN A 59 6.17 8.70 0.89
N ILE A 60 5.40 9.38 1.73
CA ILE A 60 4.92 10.74 1.42
C ILE A 60 6.11 11.70 1.30
N LEU A 61 7.08 11.62 2.21
CA LEU A 61 8.28 12.48 2.18
C LEU A 61 9.09 12.28 0.89
N LEU A 62 9.32 11.02 0.48
CA LEU A 62 10.05 10.69 -0.74
C LEU A 62 9.36 11.24 -1.99
N ARG A 63 8.03 11.12 -2.06
CA ARG A 63 7.22 11.58 -3.20
C ARG A 63 7.12 13.09 -3.33
N ASN A 64 7.62 13.82 -2.33
CA ASN A 64 7.66 15.28 -2.28
C ASN A 64 9.09 15.82 -2.17
N ASP A 65 10.09 14.99 -2.49
CA ASP A 65 11.52 15.34 -2.46
C ASP A 65 12.05 15.83 -1.10
N LEU A 66 11.36 15.49 0.00
CA LEU A 66 11.70 16.00 1.33
C LEU A 66 12.85 15.24 1.99
N VAL A 67 13.09 13.98 1.61
CA VAL A 67 14.09 13.14 2.29
C VAL A 67 15.52 13.68 2.16
N ASN A 68 15.84 14.38 1.06
CA ASN A 68 17.18 14.96 0.86
C ASN A 68 17.46 16.12 1.82
N GLU A 69 16.41 16.81 2.27
CA GLU A 69 16.48 17.94 3.21
C GLU A 69 16.16 17.52 4.65
N MET A 70 15.94 16.22 4.88
CA MET A 70 15.57 15.70 6.20
C MET A 70 16.65 16.02 7.24
N PRO A 71 16.30 16.65 8.39
CA PRO A 71 17.24 16.87 9.46
C PRO A 71 17.90 15.57 9.90
N GLN A 72 19.23 15.60 10.04
CA GLN A 72 20.01 14.39 10.32
C GLN A 72 19.57 13.69 11.62
N GLN A 73 19.12 14.45 12.63
CA GLN A 73 18.56 13.91 13.85
C GLN A 73 17.28 13.10 13.59
N MET A 74 16.33 13.66 12.82
CA MET A 74 15.08 12.98 12.45
C MET A 74 15.37 11.70 11.67
N LYS A 75 16.32 11.76 10.72
CA LYS A 75 16.76 10.59 9.95
C LYS A 75 17.29 9.47 10.85
N GLN A 76 18.15 9.81 11.80
CA GLN A 76 18.70 8.85 12.77
C GLN A 76 17.63 8.27 13.70
N GLN A 77 16.67 9.10 14.15
CA GLN A 77 15.57 8.64 14.98
C GLN A 77 14.67 7.66 14.22
N MET A 78 14.32 7.94 12.96
CA MET A 78 13.52 7.03 12.13
C MET A 78 14.25 5.71 11.83
N VAL A 79 15.58 5.75 11.61
CA VAL A 79 16.39 4.51 11.50
C VAL A 79 16.30 3.69 12.79
N ARG A 80 16.50 4.32 13.95
CA ARG A 80 16.39 3.65 15.26
C ARG A 80 14.99 3.11 15.52
N PHE A 81 13.95 3.83 15.10
CA PHE A 81 12.56 3.39 15.21
C PHE A 81 12.38 2.02 14.55
N PHE A 82 12.74 1.86 13.28
CA PHE A 82 12.60 0.56 12.59
C PHE A 82 13.53 -0.51 13.17
N GLN A 83 14.77 -0.16 13.51
CA GLN A 83 15.73 -1.11 14.08
C GLN A 83 15.28 -1.67 15.43
N ASN A 84 14.69 -0.83 16.29
CA ASN A 84 14.19 -1.24 17.60
C ASN A 84 12.96 -2.15 17.53
N LYS A 85 12.29 -2.20 16.37
CA LYS A 85 11.16 -3.12 16.13
C LYS A 85 11.62 -4.52 15.74
N GLN A 86 12.92 -4.71 15.46
CA GLN A 86 13.46 -5.99 15.04
C GLN A 86 13.79 -6.89 16.24
N VAL A 87 13.35 -8.15 16.18
CA VAL A 87 13.65 -9.17 17.20
C VAL A 87 14.92 -9.92 16.83
N GLU A 88 15.91 -9.93 17.72
CA GLU A 88 17.22 -10.55 17.50
C GLU A 88 17.13 -12.03 17.12
N LYS A 89 16.33 -12.81 17.86
CA LYS A 89 16.27 -14.26 17.70
C LYS A 89 15.65 -14.68 16.36
N THR A 90 14.69 -13.92 15.85
CA THR A 90 13.86 -14.34 14.71
C THR A 90 14.04 -13.48 13.48
N GLY A 91 14.64 -12.29 13.59
CA GLY A 91 14.80 -11.37 12.47
C GLY A 91 13.52 -10.65 12.04
N TYR A 92 12.35 -11.01 12.60
CA TYR A 92 11.06 -10.38 12.33
C TYR A 92 10.98 -8.98 12.94
N PHE A 93 10.03 -8.19 12.43
CA PHE A 93 9.72 -6.85 12.92
C PHE A 93 8.30 -6.84 13.49
N TYR A 94 8.13 -6.31 14.70
CA TYR A 94 6.83 -6.23 15.37
C TYR A 94 6.59 -4.86 16.01
N ASP A 95 5.34 -4.40 15.93
CA ASP A 95 4.80 -3.41 16.84
C ASP A 95 4.40 -4.06 18.17
N GLU A 96 4.12 -3.22 19.18
CA GLU A 96 3.91 -3.68 20.56
C GLU A 96 2.63 -4.52 20.74
N ASN A 97 1.67 -4.41 19.82
CA ASN A 97 0.41 -5.13 19.92
C ASN A 97 0.61 -6.63 19.62
N PRO A 98 0.35 -7.55 20.58
CA PRO A 98 0.61 -8.98 20.43
C PRO A 98 -0.28 -9.66 19.38
N LEU A 99 -1.37 -9.02 18.93
CA LEU A 99 -2.20 -9.55 17.86
C LEU A 99 -1.52 -9.47 16.50
N MET A 100 -0.55 -8.57 16.33
CA MET A 100 0.21 -8.44 15.08
C MET A 100 0.95 -9.73 14.72
N GLU A 101 1.56 -10.40 15.70
CA GLU A 101 2.31 -11.66 15.48
C GLU A 101 1.40 -12.79 14.98
N LYS A 102 0.10 -12.73 15.28
CA LYS A 102 -0.89 -13.71 14.85
C LYS A 102 -1.41 -13.47 13.42
N ASP A 103 -1.12 -12.32 12.82
CA ASP A 103 -1.51 -12.01 11.44
C ASP A 103 -0.31 -12.11 10.51
N GLU A 104 -0.22 -13.23 9.80
CA GLU A 104 0.84 -13.51 8.81
C GLU A 104 1.05 -12.36 7.80
N VAL A 105 -0.03 -11.70 7.34
CA VAL A 105 0.07 -10.56 6.41
C VAL A 105 0.73 -9.37 7.09
N MET A 106 0.38 -9.07 8.33
CA MET A 106 1.02 -7.95 9.06
C MET A 106 2.50 -8.23 9.29
N VAL A 107 2.86 -9.45 9.70
CA VAL A 107 4.27 -9.84 9.89
C VAL A 107 5.07 -9.69 8.60
N HIS A 108 4.55 -10.21 7.48
CA HIS A 108 5.21 -10.08 6.19
C HIS A 108 5.32 -8.63 5.71
N ARG A 109 4.25 -7.84 5.88
CA ARG A 109 4.26 -6.41 5.51
C ARG A 109 5.25 -5.62 6.36
N ALA A 110 5.39 -5.93 7.64
CA ALA A 110 6.33 -5.27 8.53
C ALA A 110 7.79 -5.48 8.11
N ILE A 111 8.16 -6.70 7.70
CA ILE A 111 9.50 -6.95 7.11
C ILE A 111 9.71 -6.04 5.90
N ASN A 112 8.78 -6.06 4.94
CA ASN A 112 8.90 -5.25 3.72
C ASN A 112 8.98 -3.75 4.05
N TYR A 113 8.15 -3.24 4.95
CA TYR A 113 8.14 -1.82 5.32
C TYR A 113 9.42 -1.41 6.03
N ALA A 114 9.87 -2.16 7.02
CA ALA A 114 11.06 -1.84 7.80
C ALA A 114 12.33 -1.92 6.94
N VAL A 115 12.54 -3.03 6.22
CA VAL A 115 13.74 -3.24 5.39
C VAL A 115 13.84 -2.17 4.30
N ASN A 116 12.76 -1.93 3.56
CA ASN A 116 12.77 -0.92 2.50
C ASN A 116 12.97 0.50 3.04
N SER A 117 12.39 0.81 4.20
CA SER A 117 12.56 2.13 4.83
C SER A 117 14.00 2.33 5.30
N LEU A 118 14.59 1.33 5.95
CA LEU A 118 16.00 1.37 6.35
C LEU A 118 16.92 1.58 5.14
N ASN A 119 16.73 0.81 4.07
CA ASN A 119 17.52 0.96 2.84
C ASN A 119 17.42 2.38 2.25
N ARG A 120 16.20 2.95 2.19
CA ARG A 120 15.96 4.31 1.68
C ARG A 120 16.53 5.40 2.58
N LEU A 121 16.69 5.11 3.87
CA LEU A 121 17.37 5.98 4.83
C LEU A 121 18.89 5.75 4.83
N GLY A 122 19.42 4.85 4.01
CA GLY A 122 20.85 4.51 3.94
C GLY A 122 21.33 3.69 5.15
N SER A 123 20.46 2.85 5.70
CA SER A 123 20.74 1.96 6.83
C SER A 123 20.32 0.52 6.51
N THR A 124 20.55 -0.38 7.45
CA THR A 124 20.24 -1.82 7.34
C THR A 124 19.57 -2.32 8.61
N PRO A 125 18.89 -3.49 8.56
CA PRO A 125 18.47 -4.21 9.76
C PRO A 125 19.64 -4.45 10.73
N LEU A 126 19.36 -4.56 12.03
CA LEU A 126 20.35 -4.89 13.06
C LEU A 126 20.70 -6.37 13.08
N TYR A 127 19.71 -7.22 12.85
CA TYR A 127 19.82 -8.67 12.96
C TYR A 127 19.55 -9.34 11.60
N PRO A 128 20.00 -10.59 11.40
CA PRO A 128 19.65 -11.37 10.21
C PRO A 128 18.13 -11.45 10.01
N LEU A 129 17.67 -11.36 8.76
CA LEU A 129 16.27 -11.55 8.39
C LEU A 129 15.84 -13.04 8.54
N PRO A 130 14.53 -13.35 8.56
CA PRO A 130 14.02 -14.65 8.97
C PRO A 130 14.62 -15.89 8.29
N LEU A 131 14.92 -15.84 6.98
CA LEU A 131 15.53 -17.00 6.32
C LEU A 131 16.96 -17.24 6.83
N LYS A 132 17.75 -16.16 6.94
CA LYS A 132 19.12 -16.25 7.47
C LYS A 132 19.13 -16.58 8.97
N ALA A 133 18.12 -16.14 9.71
CA ALA A 133 17.91 -16.46 11.12
C ALA A 133 17.35 -17.88 11.36
N LYS A 134 16.95 -18.60 10.30
CA LYS A 134 16.30 -19.92 10.37
C LYS A 134 15.01 -19.92 11.21
N SER A 135 14.23 -18.86 11.06
CA SER A 135 12.94 -18.65 11.75
C SER A 135 11.77 -18.52 10.77
N ALA A 136 12.04 -18.55 9.45
CA ALA A 136 10.99 -18.54 8.45
C ALA A 136 10.13 -19.82 8.53
N PRO A 137 8.85 -19.78 8.14
CA PRO A 137 7.93 -20.92 8.31
C PRO A 137 8.28 -22.12 7.43
N ASP A 138 8.02 -23.34 7.89
CA ASP A 138 8.35 -24.60 7.19
C ASP A 138 7.87 -24.67 5.74
N TYR A 139 6.77 -23.99 5.39
CA TYR A 139 6.27 -24.00 4.01
C TYR A 139 7.27 -23.39 2.99
N VAL A 140 8.26 -22.61 3.44
CA VAL A 140 9.27 -21.97 2.58
C VAL A 140 10.47 -22.87 2.25
N GLU A 141 10.51 -24.10 2.76
CA GLU A 141 11.67 -24.99 2.60
C GLU A 141 11.88 -25.44 1.16
N THR A 142 10.80 -25.71 0.42
CA THR A 142 10.85 -26.16 -0.97
C THR A 142 9.84 -25.45 -1.86
N PRO A 143 10.09 -25.36 -3.19
CA PRO A 143 9.10 -24.82 -4.13
C PRO A 143 7.75 -25.53 -4.05
N LYS A 144 7.76 -26.84 -3.79
CA LYS A 144 6.56 -27.66 -3.65
C LYS A 144 5.73 -27.28 -2.43
N THR A 145 6.34 -27.20 -1.24
CA THR A 145 5.63 -26.84 0.00
C THR A 145 5.12 -25.40 -0.04
N TYR A 146 5.85 -24.52 -0.71
CA TYR A 146 5.44 -23.13 -0.90
C TYR A 146 4.21 -23.04 -1.81
N LEU A 147 4.21 -23.79 -2.92
CA LEU A 147 3.06 -23.89 -3.81
C LEU A 147 1.85 -24.56 -3.13
N GLU A 148 2.06 -25.55 -2.27
CA GLU A 148 0.99 -26.16 -1.46
C GLU A 148 0.34 -25.13 -0.53
N LYS A 149 1.12 -24.29 0.14
CA LYS A 149 0.60 -23.15 0.92
C LYS A 149 -0.20 -22.20 0.02
N TRP A 150 0.29 -21.87 -1.18
CA TRP A 150 -0.42 -20.99 -2.11
C TRP A 150 -1.77 -21.55 -2.55
N ARG A 151 -1.81 -22.84 -2.90
CA ARG A 151 -3.06 -23.54 -3.25
C ARG A 151 -4.07 -23.64 -2.11
N SER A 152 -3.62 -23.51 -0.86
CA SER A 152 -4.49 -23.55 0.32
C SER A 152 -5.18 -22.20 0.61
N ILE A 153 -4.75 -21.11 -0.03
CA ILE A 153 -5.28 -19.77 0.22
C ILE A 153 -6.62 -19.60 -0.51
N ASP A 154 -7.62 -19.18 0.25
CA ASP A 154 -8.96 -18.89 -0.26
C ASP A 154 -8.94 -17.56 -1.04
N LEU A 155 -9.54 -17.52 -2.22
CA LEU A 155 -9.64 -16.31 -3.05
C LEU A 155 -11.06 -15.76 -3.18
N ARG A 156 -12.02 -16.25 -2.37
CA ARG A 156 -13.40 -15.73 -2.34
C ARG A 156 -13.49 -14.26 -1.96
N ASN A 157 -12.54 -13.79 -1.12
CA ASN A 157 -12.25 -12.37 -1.00
C ASN A 157 -10.88 -12.13 -1.66
N SER A 158 -10.89 -11.70 -2.92
CA SER A 158 -9.66 -11.51 -3.69
C SER A 158 -8.66 -10.61 -3.00
N TRP A 159 -9.12 -9.55 -2.32
CA TRP A 159 -8.22 -8.62 -1.64
C TRP A 159 -7.36 -9.35 -0.60
N ARG A 160 -7.98 -10.07 0.35
CA ARG A 160 -7.24 -10.72 1.44
C ARG A 160 -6.44 -11.92 0.96
N GLY A 161 -7.03 -12.75 0.10
CA GLY A 161 -6.38 -13.93 -0.44
C GLY A 161 -5.13 -13.57 -1.27
N CYS A 162 -5.24 -12.60 -2.17
CA CYS A 162 -4.10 -12.14 -2.94
C CYS A 162 -3.07 -11.37 -2.10
N ASP A 163 -3.46 -10.72 -1.00
CA ASP A 163 -2.50 -10.09 -0.07
C ASP A 163 -1.65 -11.15 0.63
N LEU A 164 -2.25 -12.28 1.06
CA LEU A 164 -1.51 -13.42 1.61
C LEU A 164 -0.50 -13.98 0.61
N LEU A 165 -0.93 -14.20 -0.65
CA LEU A 165 -0.05 -14.67 -1.73
C LEU A 165 1.11 -13.70 -1.97
N ALA A 166 0.81 -12.42 -2.20
CA ALA A 166 1.83 -11.43 -2.55
C ALA A 166 2.80 -11.16 -1.40
N THR A 167 2.31 -11.09 -0.16
CA THR A 167 3.15 -10.78 0.99
C THR A 167 4.02 -11.94 1.43
N SER A 168 3.62 -13.20 1.22
CA SER A 168 4.50 -14.36 1.53
C SER A 168 5.81 -14.34 0.72
N CYS A 169 5.86 -13.61 -0.40
CA CYS A 169 7.06 -13.43 -1.21
C CYS A 169 8.16 -12.56 -0.55
N VAL A 170 8.01 -12.18 0.72
CA VAL A 170 9.13 -11.66 1.51
C VAL A 170 10.29 -12.66 1.54
N TYR A 171 10.00 -13.93 1.76
CA TYR A 171 11.02 -14.98 1.88
C TYR A 171 11.72 -15.24 0.55
N ILE A 172 10.98 -15.29 -0.56
CA ILE A 172 11.58 -15.41 -1.90
C ILE A 172 12.60 -14.28 -2.14
N GLY A 173 12.33 -13.06 -1.63
CA GLY A 173 13.23 -11.93 -1.76
C GLY A 173 14.50 -11.98 -0.89
N GLU A 174 14.64 -12.93 0.05
CA GLU A 174 15.89 -13.14 0.79
C GLU A 174 16.71 -14.30 0.22
N MET A 175 16.20 -15.04 -0.77
CA MET A 175 16.90 -16.16 -1.40
C MET A 175 17.97 -15.67 -2.38
N ASP A 176 18.92 -16.55 -2.69
CA ASP A 176 19.81 -16.37 -3.84
C ASP A 176 19.04 -16.50 -5.16
N GLU A 177 19.60 -15.96 -6.25
CA GLU A 177 18.92 -15.86 -7.55
C GLU A 177 18.52 -17.23 -8.12
N GLU A 178 19.37 -18.24 -7.96
CA GLU A 178 19.12 -19.61 -8.47
C GLU A 178 17.92 -20.26 -7.77
N LYS A 179 17.86 -20.18 -6.44
CA LYS A 179 16.70 -20.67 -5.70
C LYS A 179 15.47 -19.85 -6.03
N GLN A 180 15.59 -18.52 -6.03
CA GLN A 180 14.49 -17.61 -6.32
C GLN A 180 13.80 -17.97 -7.64
N GLU A 181 14.57 -18.20 -8.71
CA GLU A 181 14.02 -18.58 -10.04
C GLU A 181 13.11 -19.81 -9.96
N THR A 182 13.50 -20.82 -9.19
CA THR A 182 12.73 -22.06 -9.05
C THR A 182 11.38 -21.82 -8.37
N TYR A 183 11.32 -20.98 -7.33
CA TYR A 183 10.06 -20.62 -6.67
C TYR A 183 9.18 -19.75 -7.55
N LEU A 184 9.78 -18.77 -8.24
CA LEU A 184 9.05 -17.85 -9.10
C LEU A 184 8.38 -18.58 -10.26
N LYS A 185 9.04 -19.58 -10.86
CA LYS A 185 8.45 -20.39 -11.92
C LYS A 185 7.16 -21.10 -11.50
N GLU A 186 7.17 -21.74 -10.33
CA GLU A 186 5.98 -22.42 -9.78
C GLU A 186 4.87 -21.41 -9.44
N ALA A 187 5.24 -20.28 -8.82
CA ALA A 187 4.30 -19.21 -8.47
C ALA A 187 3.61 -18.62 -9.71
N VAL A 188 4.36 -18.28 -10.76
CA VAL A 188 3.82 -17.72 -12.01
C VAL A 188 2.90 -18.72 -12.70
N SER A 189 3.35 -19.98 -12.86
CA SER A 189 2.54 -21.06 -13.46
C SER A 189 1.20 -21.24 -12.73
N TYR A 190 1.22 -21.21 -11.40
CA TYR A 190 -0.01 -21.27 -10.61
C TYR A 190 -0.91 -20.06 -10.83
N LEU A 191 -0.38 -18.84 -10.74
CA LEU A 191 -1.17 -17.62 -10.93
C LEU A 191 -1.80 -17.54 -12.32
N GLU A 192 -1.09 -17.96 -13.37
CA GLU A 192 -1.62 -18.07 -14.73
C GLU A 192 -2.76 -19.09 -14.82
N SER A 193 -2.66 -20.20 -14.09
CA SER A 193 -3.69 -21.26 -14.12
C SER A 193 -5.02 -20.86 -13.48
N ILE A 194 -5.01 -19.85 -12.59
CA ILE A 194 -6.19 -19.40 -11.84
C ILE A 194 -6.69 -18.01 -12.24
N GLN A 195 -6.01 -17.32 -13.18
CA GLN A 195 -6.46 -16.02 -13.67
C GLN A 195 -7.72 -16.20 -14.53
N ASP A 196 -8.73 -15.38 -14.29
CA ASP A 196 -9.93 -15.37 -15.11
C ASP A 196 -9.61 -14.86 -16.53
N LYS A 197 -9.94 -15.64 -17.56
CA LYS A 197 -9.58 -15.35 -18.95
C LYS A 197 -10.47 -14.28 -19.60
N GLU A 198 -11.64 -14.02 -19.04
CA GLU A 198 -12.61 -13.07 -19.59
C GLU A 198 -12.33 -11.66 -19.08
N THR A 199 -12.10 -11.55 -17.78
CA THR A 199 -11.88 -10.30 -17.04
C THR A 199 -10.41 -9.96 -16.83
N GLY A 200 -9.52 -10.95 -16.87
CA GLY A 200 -8.10 -10.81 -16.51
C GLY A 200 -7.86 -10.65 -15.00
N LEU A 201 -8.89 -10.76 -14.15
CA LEU A 201 -8.76 -10.58 -12.71
C LEU A 201 -8.51 -11.89 -11.97
N TRP A 202 -8.16 -11.80 -10.68
CA TRP A 202 -7.99 -12.95 -9.80
C TRP A 202 -9.02 -12.96 -8.67
N GLY A 203 -9.49 -14.16 -8.34
CA GLY A 203 -10.41 -14.44 -7.24
C GLY A 203 -11.84 -13.96 -7.47
N GLU A 204 -12.60 -13.81 -6.39
CA GLU A 204 -14.02 -13.46 -6.41
C GLU A 204 -14.34 -12.17 -5.62
N GLY A 205 -15.60 -11.73 -5.69
CA GLY A 205 -16.11 -10.51 -5.04
C GLY A 205 -16.65 -9.50 -6.06
N SER A 206 -16.94 -8.27 -5.61
CA SER A 206 -17.26 -7.16 -6.52
C SER A 206 -16.09 -6.83 -7.45
N LEU A 207 -16.30 -6.02 -8.49
CA LEU A 207 -15.21 -5.66 -9.39
C LEU A 207 -14.11 -4.92 -8.62
N TYR A 208 -14.44 -4.01 -7.69
CA TYR A 208 -13.44 -3.37 -6.85
C TYR A 208 -12.65 -4.36 -5.96
N VAL A 209 -13.28 -5.41 -5.42
CA VAL A 209 -12.59 -6.43 -4.62
C VAL A 209 -11.63 -7.24 -5.49
N GLN A 210 -12.08 -7.69 -6.66
CA GLN A 210 -11.26 -8.43 -7.62
C GLN A 210 -10.09 -7.58 -8.14
N ILE A 211 -10.34 -6.32 -8.54
CA ILE A 211 -9.30 -5.36 -8.94
C ILE A 211 -8.30 -5.13 -7.79
N SER A 212 -8.78 -5.08 -6.54
CA SER A 212 -7.91 -4.94 -5.38
C SER A 212 -7.03 -6.17 -5.16
N GLY A 213 -7.54 -7.38 -5.38
CA GLY A 213 -6.73 -8.60 -5.37
C GLY A 213 -5.69 -8.62 -6.50
N THR A 214 -6.11 -8.31 -7.72
CA THR A 214 -5.22 -8.14 -8.87
C THR A 214 -4.12 -7.11 -8.61
N PHE A 215 -4.45 -6.00 -7.96
CA PHE A 215 -3.47 -5.00 -7.53
C PHE A 215 -2.43 -5.59 -6.56
N LYS A 216 -2.84 -6.46 -5.61
CA LYS A 216 -1.89 -7.13 -4.71
C LYS A 216 -0.92 -8.00 -5.50
N LEU A 217 -1.41 -8.79 -6.45
CA LEU A 217 -0.55 -9.62 -7.29
C LEU A 217 0.37 -8.80 -8.19
N HIS A 218 -0.04 -7.61 -8.64
CA HIS A 218 0.88 -6.68 -9.30
C HIS A 218 2.12 -6.39 -8.47
N THR A 219 2.01 -6.28 -7.14
CA THR A 219 3.21 -6.05 -6.29
C THR A 219 4.21 -7.20 -6.37
N PHE A 220 3.73 -8.44 -6.56
CA PHE A 220 4.58 -9.60 -6.83
C PHE A 220 5.24 -9.50 -8.21
N TYR A 221 4.46 -9.31 -9.27
CA TYR A 221 4.98 -9.19 -10.64
C TYR A 221 6.00 -8.05 -10.76
N SER A 222 5.70 -6.88 -10.19
CA SER A 222 6.61 -5.72 -10.19
C SER A 222 7.89 -5.97 -9.39
N LYS A 223 7.80 -6.58 -8.19
CA LYS A 223 8.97 -6.85 -7.34
C LYS A 223 10.00 -7.72 -8.04
N PHE A 224 9.53 -8.72 -8.79
CA PHE A 224 10.39 -9.68 -9.48
C PHE A 224 10.58 -9.38 -10.97
N GLN A 225 10.15 -8.19 -11.43
CA GLN A 225 10.29 -7.74 -12.83
C GLN A 225 9.67 -8.72 -13.85
N ILE A 226 8.57 -9.38 -13.47
CA ILE A 226 7.83 -10.31 -14.31
C ILE A 226 6.69 -9.55 -15.00
N PRO A 227 6.50 -9.67 -16.32
CA PRO A 227 5.35 -9.06 -17.00
C PRO A 227 4.02 -9.62 -16.46
N MET A 228 3.07 -8.73 -16.18
CA MET A 228 1.73 -9.14 -15.78
C MET A 228 0.92 -9.64 -17.00
N PRO A 229 0.22 -10.78 -16.89
CA PRO A 229 -0.57 -11.34 -17.99
C PRO A 229 -1.93 -10.63 -18.17
N ASN A 230 -2.49 -10.75 -19.38
CA ASN A 230 -3.85 -10.31 -19.74
C ASN A 230 -4.19 -8.84 -19.42
N THR A 231 -3.21 -7.94 -19.58
CA THR A 231 -3.34 -6.51 -19.26
C THR A 231 -4.48 -5.82 -20.01
N ASP A 232 -4.79 -6.21 -21.24
CA ASP A 232 -5.92 -5.67 -22.01
C ASP A 232 -7.27 -6.00 -21.34
N LYS A 233 -7.42 -7.21 -20.78
CA LYS A 233 -8.64 -7.61 -20.08
C LYS A 233 -8.77 -6.90 -18.74
N ILE A 234 -7.67 -6.79 -18.00
CA ILE A 234 -7.60 -6.02 -16.75
C ILE A 234 -8.01 -4.57 -17.01
N TYR A 235 -7.51 -3.96 -18.08
CA TYR A 235 -7.89 -2.60 -18.49
C TYR A 235 -9.40 -2.46 -18.72
N GLN A 236 -10.02 -3.36 -19.48
CA GLN A 236 -11.47 -3.32 -19.73
C GLN A 236 -12.29 -3.51 -18.45
N SER A 237 -11.85 -4.39 -17.55
CA SER A 237 -12.50 -4.59 -16.26
C SER A 237 -12.39 -3.36 -15.35
N ILE A 238 -11.24 -2.67 -15.36
CA ILE A 238 -11.06 -1.40 -14.66
C ILE A 238 -12.02 -0.33 -15.19
N LEU A 239 -12.12 -0.14 -16.51
CA LEU A 239 -13.05 0.83 -17.10
C LEU A 239 -14.49 0.52 -16.74
N THR A 240 -14.88 -0.75 -16.80
CA THR A 240 -16.22 -1.18 -16.43
C THR A 240 -16.51 -0.82 -14.98
N CYS A 241 -15.62 -1.20 -14.06
CA CYS A 241 -15.75 -0.91 -12.64
C CYS A 241 -15.88 0.60 -12.35
N LEU A 242 -14.99 1.43 -12.91
CA LEU A 242 -15.02 2.88 -12.71
C LEU A 242 -16.34 3.52 -13.19
N ARG A 243 -16.99 2.95 -14.20
CA ARG A 243 -18.25 3.45 -14.78
C ARG A 243 -19.50 2.94 -14.07
N THR A 244 -19.44 1.78 -13.41
CA THR A 244 -20.63 1.09 -12.89
C THR A 244 -20.67 0.93 -11.38
N GLU A 245 -19.54 1.03 -10.68
CA GLU A 245 -19.46 0.86 -9.22
C GLU A 245 -19.03 2.16 -8.51
N GLU A 246 -19.52 2.36 -7.28
CA GLU A 246 -19.13 3.50 -6.45
C GLU A 246 -17.90 3.18 -5.59
N ALA A 247 -16.90 4.07 -5.62
CA ALA A 247 -15.72 3.95 -4.77
C ALA A 247 -15.98 4.58 -3.39
N GLU A 248 -16.28 3.75 -2.39
CA GLU A 248 -16.50 4.19 -1.00
C GLU A 248 -15.23 4.19 -0.14
N ASP A 249 -14.12 3.69 -0.71
CA ASP A 249 -12.87 3.45 -0.02
C ASP A 249 -11.66 3.90 -0.88
N MET A 250 -10.64 4.48 -0.25
CA MET A 250 -9.42 4.97 -0.92
C MET A 250 -8.70 3.91 -1.78
N CYS A 251 -8.76 2.62 -1.44
CA CYS A 251 -8.13 1.55 -2.23
C CYS A 251 -8.90 1.33 -3.53
N TYR A 252 -10.22 1.53 -3.52
CA TYR A 252 -11.03 1.40 -4.72
C TYR A 252 -10.70 2.51 -5.73
N ILE A 253 -10.21 3.65 -5.24
CA ILE A 253 -9.66 4.72 -6.10
C ILE A 253 -8.23 4.39 -6.54
N ARG A 254 -7.39 3.98 -5.59
CA ARG A 254 -5.95 3.84 -5.82
C ARG A 254 -5.57 2.62 -6.65
N ASN A 255 -6.19 1.48 -6.40
CA ASN A 255 -5.81 0.21 -7.03
C ASN A 255 -6.00 0.21 -8.56
N PRO A 256 -7.12 0.72 -9.13
CA PRO A 256 -7.25 0.85 -10.58
C PRO A 256 -6.16 1.72 -11.19
N ILE A 257 -5.88 2.89 -10.59
CA ILE A 257 -4.92 3.85 -11.14
C ILE A 257 -3.48 3.31 -11.09
N ASP A 258 -3.10 2.66 -9.99
CA ASP A 258 -1.80 1.98 -9.89
C ASP A 258 -1.65 0.88 -10.95
N LEU A 259 -2.68 0.05 -11.14
CA LEU A 259 -2.66 -1.02 -12.15
C LEU A 259 -2.50 -0.46 -13.56
N LEU A 260 -3.29 0.56 -13.94
CA LEU A 260 -3.18 1.21 -15.24
C LEU A 260 -1.76 1.76 -15.46
N SER A 261 -1.21 2.44 -14.45
CA SER A 261 0.14 2.99 -14.57
C SER A 261 1.22 1.92 -14.64
N TYR A 262 1.04 0.78 -13.98
CA TYR A 262 2.00 -0.31 -14.02
C TYR A 262 1.97 -1.04 -15.36
N MET A 263 0.77 -1.39 -15.85
CA MET A 263 0.58 -2.08 -17.13
C MET A 263 1.10 -1.26 -18.32
N ASN A 264 1.22 0.07 -18.14
CA ASN A 264 1.76 0.98 -19.14
C ASN A 264 1.03 0.84 -20.49
N CYS A 265 -0.29 0.61 -20.45
CA CYS A 265 -1.12 0.43 -21.62
C CYS A 265 -1.38 1.77 -22.32
N SER A 266 -1.58 1.71 -23.64
CA SER A 266 -1.96 2.89 -24.42
C SER A 266 -3.43 3.23 -24.19
N LEU A 267 -3.70 4.27 -23.41
CA LEU A 267 -5.06 4.70 -23.08
C LEU A 267 -5.59 5.67 -24.15
N PRO A 268 -6.77 5.42 -24.73
CA PRO A 268 -7.47 6.42 -25.51
C PRO A 268 -7.64 7.71 -24.72
N LYS A 269 -7.42 8.87 -25.36
CA LYS A 269 -7.46 10.18 -24.67
C LYS A 269 -8.79 10.45 -23.95
N GLY A 270 -9.90 9.96 -24.51
CA GLY A 270 -11.23 10.06 -23.90
C GLY A 270 -11.31 9.26 -22.60
N ASP A 271 -10.91 7.99 -22.66
CA ASP A 271 -10.88 7.11 -21.47
C ASP A 271 -9.96 7.69 -20.39
N LEU A 272 -8.77 8.18 -20.75
CA LEU A 272 -7.85 8.79 -19.78
C LEU A 272 -8.47 10.03 -19.12
N ALA A 273 -9.15 10.90 -19.87
CA ALA A 273 -9.81 12.07 -19.29
C ALA A 273 -10.88 11.66 -18.27
N GLU A 274 -11.72 10.70 -18.65
CA GLU A 274 -12.78 10.15 -17.80
C GLU A 274 -12.21 9.51 -16.53
N ILE A 275 -11.17 8.68 -16.65
CA ILE A 275 -10.49 8.06 -15.51
C ILE A 275 -9.95 9.12 -14.53
N LEU A 276 -9.30 10.17 -15.05
CA LEU A 276 -8.76 11.24 -14.21
C LEU A 276 -9.87 12.05 -13.51
N GLU A 277 -10.99 12.31 -14.19
CA GLU A 277 -12.14 13.01 -13.63
C GLU A 277 -12.83 12.20 -12.54
N ILE A 278 -13.11 10.90 -12.78
CA ILE A 278 -13.67 9.97 -11.79
C ILE A 278 -12.75 9.88 -10.58
N THR A 279 -11.43 9.77 -10.80
CA THR A 279 -10.43 9.69 -9.74
C THR A 279 -10.43 10.94 -8.87
N ALA A 280 -10.38 12.13 -9.48
CA ALA A 280 -10.40 13.39 -8.75
C ALA A 280 -11.71 13.56 -7.96
N HIS A 281 -12.85 13.23 -8.58
CA HIS A 281 -14.15 13.29 -7.93
C HIS A 281 -14.22 12.36 -6.69
N ASN A 282 -13.85 11.09 -6.84
CA ASN A 282 -13.90 10.15 -5.73
C ASN A 282 -12.91 10.51 -4.62
N LEU A 283 -11.71 10.99 -4.98
CA LEU A 283 -10.72 11.42 -3.99
C LEU A 283 -11.23 12.58 -3.13
N SER A 284 -11.99 13.50 -3.73
CA SER A 284 -12.55 14.66 -3.01
C SER A 284 -13.47 14.26 -1.85
N LYS A 285 -14.22 13.14 -1.99
CA LYS A 285 -15.14 12.61 -0.96
C LYS A 285 -14.39 12.13 0.30
N LEU A 286 -13.12 11.76 0.14
CA LEU A 286 -12.28 11.21 1.21
C LEU A 286 -11.39 12.27 1.86
N LYS A 287 -11.38 13.50 1.34
CA LYS A 287 -10.64 14.60 1.95
C LYS A 287 -11.28 15.01 3.28
N ARG A 288 -10.45 15.41 4.25
CA ARG A 288 -10.89 15.85 5.58
C ARG A 288 -10.43 17.27 5.88
N GLU A 289 -11.17 17.94 6.75
CA GLU A 289 -10.86 19.32 7.20
C GLU A 289 -9.52 19.41 7.93
N ASP A 290 -9.10 18.30 8.54
CA ASP A 290 -7.88 18.20 9.33
C ASP A 290 -6.58 18.27 8.49
N GLY A 291 -6.69 18.20 7.15
CA GLY A 291 -5.58 18.23 6.21
C GLY A 291 -5.27 16.87 5.59
N GLY A 292 -5.64 15.76 6.23
CA GLY A 292 -5.43 14.41 5.71
C GLY A 292 -6.54 13.91 4.78
N PHE A 293 -6.43 12.64 4.41
CA PHE A 293 -7.47 11.86 3.74
C PHE A 293 -7.89 10.69 4.61
N SER A 294 -9.17 10.34 4.55
CA SER A 294 -9.75 9.19 5.23
C SER A 294 -9.80 7.98 4.32
N ARG A 295 -9.68 6.79 4.90
CA ARG A 295 -9.80 5.52 4.19
C ARG A 295 -11.18 5.31 3.60
N GLU A 296 -12.24 5.60 4.35
CA GLU A 296 -13.64 5.44 3.92
C GLU A 296 -14.36 6.78 3.96
N ILE A 297 -15.48 6.89 3.24
CA ILE A 297 -16.29 8.12 3.19
C ILE A 297 -16.78 8.54 4.57
N THR A 298 -17.14 7.60 5.44
CA THR A 298 -17.76 7.87 6.74
C THR A 298 -16.77 7.99 7.91
N SER A 299 -15.58 7.38 7.80
CA SER A 299 -14.57 7.41 8.87
C SER A 299 -13.23 6.80 8.41
N SER A 300 -12.15 7.13 9.12
CA SER A 300 -10.92 6.34 9.08
C SER A 300 -11.12 5.11 9.98
N PRO A 301 -11.01 3.88 9.47
CA PRO A 301 -11.25 2.69 10.25
C PRO A 301 -10.18 2.55 11.34
N PRO A 302 -10.55 2.09 12.54
CA PRO A 302 -9.60 1.99 13.64
C PRO A 302 -8.55 0.89 13.41
N ALA A 303 -8.84 -0.12 12.58
CA ALA A 303 -7.96 -1.25 12.29
C ALA A 303 -7.81 -1.46 10.77
N PRO A 304 -6.84 -0.80 10.11
CA PRO A 304 -6.69 -0.89 8.66
C PRO A 304 -6.30 -2.30 8.18
N ASN A 305 -5.77 -3.16 9.06
CA ASN A 305 -5.38 -4.53 8.72
C ASN A 305 -6.56 -5.47 8.38
N VAL A 306 -7.77 -5.14 8.85
CA VAL A 306 -8.99 -5.93 8.57
C VAL A 306 -10.12 -5.14 7.91
N ALA A 307 -10.06 -3.81 7.90
CA ALA A 307 -11.13 -2.91 7.42
C ALA A 307 -11.54 -3.07 5.94
N GLN A 308 -10.83 -3.91 5.19
CA GLN A 308 -11.09 -4.16 3.77
C GLN A 308 -12.09 -5.29 3.55
N VAL A 309 -12.34 -6.13 4.54
CA VAL A 309 -13.48 -7.04 4.53
C VAL A 309 -14.68 -6.23 4.98
N LYS A 310 -15.51 -5.81 4.01
CA LYS A 310 -16.62 -4.89 4.26
C LYS A 310 -17.81 -5.57 4.92
N ARG A 311 -18.75 -4.78 5.44
CA ARG A 311 -19.98 -5.31 6.06
C ARG A 311 -20.75 -6.16 5.04
N GLY A 312 -21.00 -7.42 5.38
CA GLY A 312 -21.68 -8.37 4.49
C GLY A 312 -20.72 -9.25 3.68
N GLU A 313 -19.43 -8.92 3.67
CA GLU A 313 -18.39 -9.81 3.16
C GLU A 313 -17.86 -10.72 4.27
N PHE A 314 -17.18 -11.79 3.85
CA PHE A 314 -16.58 -12.74 4.76
C PHE A 314 -15.29 -13.29 4.14
N TYR A 315 -14.28 -13.47 4.99
CA TYR A 315 -13.09 -14.22 4.64
C TYR A 315 -12.80 -15.23 5.76
N PRO A 316 -12.62 -16.53 5.44
CA PRO A 316 -12.26 -17.51 6.46
C PRO A 316 -10.93 -17.16 7.12
N GLY A 317 -10.85 -17.24 8.44
CA GLY A 317 -9.60 -17.00 9.15
C GLY A 317 -9.15 -15.54 9.15
N MET A 318 -10.10 -14.59 9.12
CA MET A 318 -9.77 -13.19 9.41
C MET A 318 -9.13 -13.09 10.81
N PRO A 319 -7.98 -12.40 10.93
CA PRO A 319 -7.30 -12.24 12.21
C PRO A 319 -8.06 -11.27 13.12
N GLU A 320 -7.68 -11.28 14.40
CA GLU A 320 -8.14 -10.25 15.34
C GLU A 320 -7.63 -8.87 14.90
N ALA A 321 -8.45 -7.84 15.07
CA ALA A 321 -8.15 -6.48 14.63
C ALA A 321 -7.03 -5.84 15.47
N VAL A 322 -6.04 -5.24 14.82
CA VAL A 322 -5.03 -4.39 15.49
C VAL A 322 -5.48 -2.94 15.36
N LEU A 323 -5.96 -2.37 16.46
CA LEU A 323 -6.43 -0.99 16.49
C LEU A 323 -5.24 -0.02 16.49
N LEU A 324 -5.22 0.89 15.52
CA LEU A 324 -4.25 1.99 15.37
C LEU A 324 -4.87 3.37 15.58
N GLY A 325 -6.20 3.47 15.67
CA GLY A 325 -6.91 4.74 15.90
C GLY A 325 -8.32 4.55 16.47
N LYS A 326 -9.05 5.65 16.66
CA LYS A 326 -10.39 5.65 17.28
C LYS A 326 -11.56 5.39 16.33
N GLY A 327 -11.34 5.35 15.02
CA GLY A 327 -12.43 5.14 14.08
C GLY A 327 -13.22 6.42 13.74
N LEU A 328 -12.61 7.61 13.79
CA LEU A 328 -13.33 8.88 13.67
C LEU A 328 -13.39 9.40 12.23
N TYR A 329 -14.18 10.45 12.03
CA TYR A 329 -14.19 11.24 10.79
C TYR A 329 -12.97 12.17 10.75
N GLU A 330 -11.81 11.61 10.40
CA GLU A 330 -10.52 12.29 10.38
C GLU A 330 -9.65 11.76 9.24
N GLY A 331 -8.47 12.36 9.01
CA GLY A 331 -7.49 11.81 8.10
C GLY A 331 -6.67 10.70 8.76
N ASP A 332 -6.24 9.73 7.96
CA ASP A 332 -5.34 8.65 8.37
C ASP A 332 -4.15 8.48 7.41
N MET A 333 -3.10 7.83 7.91
CA MET A 333 -1.83 7.66 7.22
C MET A 333 -1.97 6.75 5.99
N ASN A 334 -2.76 5.70 6.11
CA ASN A 334 -2.94 4.72 5.02
C ASN A 334 -3.60 5.38 3.80
N ALA A 335 -4.67 6.14 4.02
CA ALA A 335 -5.35 6.85 2.95
C ALA A 335 -4.55 8.05 2.43
N SER A 336 -3.89 8.80 3.31
CA SER A 336 -3.06 9.95 2.93
C SER A 336 -1.86 9.55 2.08
N THR A 337 -1.19 8.43 2.40
CA THR A 337 -0.12 7.90 1.57
C THR A 337 -0.65 7.35 0.24
N GLN A 338 -1.84 6.76 0.21
CA GLN A 338 -2.46 6.34 -1.06
C GLN A 338 -2.84 7.52 -1.94
N ALA A 339 -3.38 8.61 -1.39
CA ALA A 339 -3.68 9.83 -2.12
C ALA A 339 -2.43 10.35 -2.84
N THR A 340 -1.29 10.50 -2.14
CA THR A 340 -0.06 10.98 -2.79
C THR A 340 0.42 10.06 -3.91
N LEU A 341 0.17 8.75 -3.82
CA LEU A 341 0.48 7.82 -4.91
C LEU A 341 -0.46 8.02 -6.10
N ILE A 342 -1.78 8.11 -5.85
CA ILE A 342 -2.80 8.39 -6.88
C ILE A 342 -2.37 9.61 -7.70
N ARG A 343 -2.00 10.71 -7.01
CA ARG A 343 -1.52 11.92 -7.68
C ARG A 343 -0.40 11.61 -8.67
N LEU A 344 0.67 10.97 -8.22
CA LEU A 344 1.82 10.69 -9.08
C LEU A 344 1.45 9.82 -10.28
N GLN A 345 0.60 8.81 -10.08
CA GLN A 345 0.16 7.96 -11.18
C GLN A 345 -0.75 8.69 -12.17
N CYS A 346 -1.65 9.56 -11.70
CA CYS A 346 -2.46 10.40 -12.58
C CYS A 346 -1.60 11.29 -13.48
N TYR A 347 -0.58 11.92 -12.91
CA TYR A 347 0.41 12.71 -13.67
C TYR A 347 1.20 11.84 -14.66
N ARG A 348 1.66 10.66 -14.24
CA ARG A 348 2.37 9.71 -15.09
C ARG A 348 1.53 9.22 -16.27
N LEU A 349 0.27 8.85 -16.04
CA LEU A 349 -0.66 8.43 -17.09
C LEU A 349 -0.92 9.55 -18.10
N ALA A 350 -0.92 10.80 -17.66
CA ALA A 350 -1.03 11.97 -18.53
C ALA A 350 0.29 12.36 -19.24
N GLY A 351 1.41 11.71 -18.93
CA GLY A 351 2.72 12.06 -19.46
C GLY A 351 3.26 13.40 -18.96
N ILE A 352 2.82 13.85 -17.78
CA ILE A 352 3.20 15.14 -17.19
C ILE A 352 4.03 14.88 -15.93
N HIS A 353 5.13 15.62 -15.75
CA HIS A 353 5.96 15.49 -14.55
C HIS A 353 5.33 16.24 -13.37
N PRO A 354 5.01 15.56 -12.26
CA PRO A 354 4.45 16.22 -11.08
C PRO A 354 5.52 17.03 -10.35
N GLN A 355 5.17 18.22 -9.89
CA GLN A 355 5.98 18.96 -8.92
C GLN A 355 5.65 18.50 -7.49
N PRO A 356 6.56 18.70 -6.51
CA PRO A 356 6.23 18.55 -5.09
C PRO A 356 4.97 19.31 -4.70
N LEU A 357 4.27 18.83 -3.67
CA LEU A 357 3.07 19.50 -3.18
C LEU A 357 3.37 20.93 -2.71
N LYS A 358 2.34 21.78 -2.78
CA LYS A 358 2.41 23.13 -2.21
C LYS A 358 2.79 23.04 -0.72
N ASP A 359 3.67 23.94 -0.31
CA ASP A 359 4.27 24.00 1.03
C ASP A 359 5.27 22.88 1.40
N ALA A 360 5.75 22.08 0.44
CA ALA A 360 6.83 21.11 0.67
C ALA A 360 8.05 21.74 1.37
N SER A 361 8.50 22.90 0.89
CA SER A 361 9.63 23.64 1.48
C SER A 361 9.43 24.11 2.92
N LYS A 362 8.21 24.03 3.46
CA LYS A 362 7.88 24.40 4.84
C LYS A 362 7.70 23.19 5.75
N PHE A 363 7.80 21.96 5.24
CA PHE A 363 7.44 20.76 6.00
C PHE A 363 8.17 20.67 7.36
N TYR A 364 9.49 20.86 7.36
CA TYR A 364 10.32 20.75 8.56
C TYR A 364 10.19 21.92 9.55
N SER A 365 9.36 22.94 9.27
CA SER A 365 9.07 24.02 10.22
C SER A 365 7.76 23.80 11.00
N TYR A 366 7.06 22.69 10.76
CA TYR A 366 5.78 22.39 11.42
C TYR A 366 5.91 21.73 12.80
N PHE A 367 7.10 21.27 13.20
CA PHE A 367 7.33 20.55 14.46
C PHE A 367 8.72 20.80 15.04
#